data_AF-A0A269XGH6-F1
#
_entry.id   AF-A0A269XGH6-F1
#
_cell.length_a   1.000
_cell.length_b   1.000
_cell.length_c   1.000
_cell.angle_alpha   90.00
_cell.angle_beta   90.00
_cell.angle_gamma   90.00
#
_symmetry.space_group_name_H-M   'P 1'
#
loop_
_entity.id
_entity.type
_entity.pdbx_description
1 polymer ?
#
loop_
_entity_poly.entity_id
_entity_poly.type
_entity_poly.pdbx_seq_one_letter_code
_entity_poly.pdbx_strand_id
1 'polypeptide(L)'
;ILLEQLENGSIDCLIGTHALIQDDVIFENVGLVITDEQHRFGVNQRQSLREKGAMTNVLFMTATPIPRTLAISVFGEMDVSSIKQLPKGRKPIITSWA
;
A
#
# COMPACT_ATOMS: atom_id res chain seq x y z
N ILE A 1 18.22 -11.68 -12.95
CA ILE A 1 17.74 -12.66 -11.95
C ILE A 1 16.44 -12.19 -11.31
N LEU A 2 16.39 -11.21 -10.39
CA LEU A 2 15.12 -10.85 -9.74
C LEU A 2 14.03 -10.39 -10.72
N LEU A 3 14.34 -9.46 -11.63
CA LEU A 3 13.37 -8.96 -12.61
C LEU A 3 12.86 -10.06 -13.54
N GLU A 4 13.76 -10.93 -13.99
CA GLU A 4 13.43 -12.11 -14.81
C GLU A 4 12.52 -13.10 -14.07
N GLN A 5 12.74 -13.28 -12.77
CA GLN A 5 11.89 -14.12 -11.91
C GLN A 5 10.51 -13.50 -11.63
N LEU A 6 10.37 -12.18 -11.72
CA LEU A 6 9.08 -11.50 -11.61
C LEU A 6 8.28 -11.59 -12.91
N GLU A 7 8.97 -11.47 -14.04
CA GLU A 7 8.39 -11.55 -15.38
C GLU A 7 7.89 -12.97 -15.71
N ASN A 8 8.56 -14.00 -15.19
CA ASN A 8 8.17 -15.40 -15.38
C ASN A 8 7.36 -16.01 -14.22
N GLY A 9 6.97 -15.17 -13.24
CA GLY A 9 6.13 -15.56 -12.10
C GLY A 9 6.73 -16.56 -11.12
N SER A 10 8.05 -16.73 -11.10
CA SER A 10 8.72 -17.58 -10.10
C SER A 10 8.66 -17.03 -8.67
N ILE A 11 8.16 -15.79 -8.48
CA ILE A 11 8.06 -15.10 -7.19
C ILE A 11 6.59 -14.89 -6.82
N ASP A 12 6.16 -15.56 -5.76
CA ASP A 12 4.79 -15.41 -5.24
C ASP A 12 4.59 -14.14 -4.39
N CYS A 13 5.63 -13.72 -3.69
CA CYS A 13 5.57 -12.58 -2.78
C CYS A 13 6.87 -11.76 -2.83
N LEU A 14 6.71 -10.46 -3.06
CA LEU A 14 7.81 -9.50 -3.07
C LEU A 14 7.48 -8.35 -2.14
N ILE A 15 8.45 -7.98 -1.29
CA ILE A 15 8.38 -6.81 -0.43
C ILE A 15 9.48 -5.86 -0.86
N GLY A 16 9.14 -4.60 -1.06
CA GLY A 16 10.09 -3.60 -1.46
C GLY A 16 9.56 -2.19 -1.26
N THR A 17 10.29 -1.24 -1.81
CA THR A 17 9.95 0.17 -1.75
C THR A 17 9.32 0.61 -3.06
N HIS A 18 9.16 1.93 -3.23
CA HIS A 18 8.76 2.61 -4.45
C HIS A 18 9.51 2.14 -5.72
N ALA A 19 10.69 1.54 -5.59
CA ALA A 19 11.41 0.93 -6.71
C ALA A 19 10.57 -0.13 -7.46
N LEU A 20 9.65 -0.81 -6.79
CA LEU A 20 8.79 -1.84 -7.40
C LEU A 20 7.72 -1.29 -8.35
N ILE A 21 7.53 0.04 -8.37
CA ILE A 21 6.51 0.72 -9.20
C ILE A 21 7.15 1.30 -10.47
N GLN A 22 8.46 1.18 -10.64
CA GLN A 22 9.14 1.69 -11.83
C GLN A 22 8.68 0.92 -13.09
N ASP A 23 8.78 1.59 -14.24
CA ASP A 23 8.25 1.06 -15.51
C ASP A 23 8.98 -0.21 -15.96
N ASP A 24 10.24 -0.37 -15.58
CA ASP A 24 11.11 -1.51 -15.88
C ASP A 24 10.84 -2.75 -15.00
N VAL A 25 10.00 -2.63 -13.97
CA VAL A 25 9.60 -3.76 -13.12
C VAL A 25 8.33 -4.40 -13.69
N ILE A 26 8.49 -5.52 -14.39
CA ILE A 26 7.39 -6.26 -15.03
C ILE A 26 7.05 -7.47 -14.18
N PHE A 27 5.75 -7.65 -13.92
CA PHE A 27 5.20 -8.81 -13.21
C PHE A 27 4.40 -9.65 -14.20
N GLU A 28 4.48 -10.99 -14.10
CA GLU A 28 3.63 -11.87 -14.92
C GLU A 28 2.15 -11.62 -14.66
N ASN A 29 1.74 -11.66 -13.38
CA ASN A 29 0.36 -11.44 -12.97
C ASN A 29 0.29 -11.05 -11.48
N VAL A 30 -0.14 -9.82 -11.19
CA VAL A 30 -0.30 -9.35 -9.81
C VAL A 30 -1.74 -9.49 -9.35
N GLY A 31 -1.98 -10.35 -8.36
CA GLY A 31 -3.31 -10.54 -7.76
C GLY A 31 -3.62 -9.56 -6.61
N LEU A 32 -2.59 -9.13 -5.88
CA LEU A 32 -2.73 -8.29 -4.68
C LEU A 32 -1.54 -7.34 -4.53
N VAL A 33 -1.83 -6.07 -4.27
CA VAL A 33 -0.85 -5.04 -3.92
C VAL A 33 -1.20 -4.45 -2.56
N ILE A 34 -0.23 -4.45 -1.65
CA ILE A 34 -0.36 -3.81 -0.33
C ILE A 34 0.62 -2.65 -0.26
N THR A 35 0.13 -1.47 0.09
CA THR A 35 0.96 -0.27 0.29
C THR A 35 0.78 0.27 1.70
N ASP A 36 1.88 0.60 2.35
CA ASP A 36 1.90 1.23 3.68
C ASP A 36 2.34 2.70 3.57
N GLU A 37 1.80 3.55 4.43
CA GLU A 37 2.05 5.00 4.45
C GLU A 37 1.91 5.67 3.06
N GLN A 38 0.76 5.44 2.45
CA GLN A 38 0.41 5.88 1.09
C GLN A 38 0.62 7.37 0.76
N HIS A 39 0.79 8.24 1.76
CA HIS A 39 1.04 9.67 1.53
C HIS A 39 2.31 9.93 0.71
N ARG A 40 3.23 8.97 0.64
CA ARG A 40 4.44 9.04 -0.20
C ARG A 40 4.20 8.66 -1.67
N PHE A 41 3.03 8.11 -2.01
CA PHE A 41 2.73 7.61 -3.34
C PHE A 41 1.76 8.56 -4.09
N GLY A 42 2.27 9.10 -5.20
CA GLY A 42 1.51 10.01 -6.07
C GLY A 42 0.30 9.31 -6.72
N VAL A 43 -0.63 10.09 -7.28
CA VAL A 43 -1.83 9.58 -7.95
C VAL A 43 -1.47 8.64 -9.11
N ASN A 44 -0.47 9.01 -9.92
CA ASN A 44 -0.04 8.22 -11.08
C ASN A 44 0.53 6.85 -10.69
N GLN A 45 1.28 6.77 -9.59
CA GLN A 45 1.85 5.50 -9.12
C GLN A 45 0.77 4.49 -8.72
N ARG A 46 -0.38 4.97 -8.23
CA ARG A 46 -1.54 4.11 -7.90
C ARG A 46 -2.22 3.56 -9.14
N GLN A 47 -2.19 4.31 -10.25
CA GLN A 47 -2.70 3.83 -11.53
C GLN A 47 -1.77 2.77 -12.09
N SER A 48 -0.46 3.02 -12.10
CA SER A 48 0.55 2.05 -12.56
C SER A 48 0.45 0.72 -11.81
N LEU A 49 0.26 0.74 -10.48
CA LEU A 49 0.08 -0.47 -9.67
C LEU A 49 -1.17 -1.28 -10.04
N ARG A 50 -2.27 -0.60 -10.41
CA ARG A 50 -3.49 -1.27 -10.88
C ARG A 50 -3.30 -1.87 -12.27
N GLU A 51 -2.51 -1.23 -13.11
CA GLU A 51 -2.24 -1.65 -14.49
C GLU A 51 -1.22 -2.81 -14.59
N LYS A 52 -0.47 -3.13 -13.53
CA LYS A 52 0.44 -4.29 -13.50
C LYS A 52 -0.27 -5.66 -13.48
N GLY A 53 -1.60 -5.72 -13.46
CA GLY A 53 -2.38 -6.95 -13.53
C GLY A 53 -3.84 -6.70 -13.92
N ALA A 54 -4.47 -7.64 -14.62
CA ALA A 54 -5.81 -7.45 -15.19
C ALA A 54 -6.92 -7.21 -14.14
N MET A 55 -6.77 -7.73 -12.92
CA MET A 55 -7.74 -7.66 -11.81
C MET A 55 -7.02 -7.52 -10.46
N THR A 56 -6.09 -6.59 -10.36
CA THR A 56 -5.25 -6.41 -9.16
C THR A 56 -6.08 -5.88 -7.98
N ASN A 57 -6.16 -6.63 -6.89
CA ASN A 57 -6.72 -6.12 -5.63
C ASN A 57 -5.71 -5.17 -4.98
N VAL A 58 -6.17 -4.03 -4.47
CA VAL A 58 -5.27 -3.04 -3.85
C VAL A 58 -5.72 -2.75 -2.42
N LEU A 59 -4.79 -2.90 -1.48
CA LEU A 59 -4.96 -2.56 -0.07
C LEU A 59 -4.02 -1.40 0.29
N PHE A 60 -4.61 -0.32 0.79
CA PHE A 60 -3.87 0.83 1.32
C PHE A 60 -3.92 0.83 2.84
N MET A 61 -2.76 0.99 3.47
CA MET A 61 -2.59 1.06 4.93
C MET A 61 -1.92 2.38 5.31
N THR A 62 -2.33 2.93 6.44
CA THR A 62 -1.73 4.15 7.03
C THR A 62 -1.94 4.11 8.54
N ALA A 63 -0.92 4.47 9.31
CA ALA A 63 -1.05 4.67 10.76
C ALA A 63 -1.61 6.06 11.09
N THR A 64 -1.45 7.03 10.17
CA THR A 64 -1.97 8.38 10.37
C THR A 64 -3.50 8.40 10.24
N PRO A 65 -4.22 8.92 11.25
CA PRO A 65 -5.67 8.99 11.21
C PRO A 65 -6.09 10.06 10.20
N ILE A 66 -6.43 9.64 8.99
CA ILE A 66 -7.03 10.51 7.97
C ILE A 66 -8.49 10.75 8.36
N PRO A 67 -8.96 12.02 8.43
CA PRO A 67 -10.36 12.31 8.66
C PRO A 67 -11.25 11.58 7.66
N ARG A 68 -12.34 10.95 8.10
CA ARG A 68 -13.21 10.14 7.23
C ARG A 68 -13.70 10.92 5.99
N THR A 69 -14.01 12.21 6.16
CA THR A 69 -14.41 13.09 5.07
C THR A 69 -13.28 13.30 4.05
N LEU A 70 -12.05 13.51 4.53
CA LEU A 70 -10.86 13.59 3.67
C LEU A 70 -10.60 12.25 2.97
N ALA A 71 -10.81 11.13 3.66
CA ALA A 71 -10.67 9.81 3.08
C ALA A 71 -11.62 9.61 1.89
N ILE A 72 -12.91 9.95 2.03
CA ILE A 72 -13.89 9.83 0.92
C ILE A 72 -13.50 10.73 -0.27
N SER A 73 -13.02 11.95 -0.02
CA SER A 73 -12.61 12.85 -1.11
C SER A 73 -11.31 12.43 -1.80
N VAL A 74 -10.34 11.87 -1.06
CA VAL A 74 -9.01 11.47 -1.59
C VAL A 74 -9.04 10.06 -2.18
N PHE A 75 -9.90 9.19 -1.66
CA PHE A 75 -9.97 7.77 -2.00
C PHE A 75 -11.23 7.40 -2.78
N GLY A 76 -12.15 8.34 -2.99
CA GLY A 76 -13.32 8.17 -3.83
C GLY A 76 -14.18 7.00 -3.37
N GLU A 77 -14.29 5.99 -4.24
CA GLU A 77 -15.12 4.79 -4.04
C GLU A 77 -14.45 3.66 -3.25
N MET A 78 -13.26 3.89 -2.66
CA MET A 78 -12.62 2.84 -1.86
C MET A 78 -13.30 2.68 -0.50
N ASP A 79 -13.59 1.44 -0.12
CA ASP A 79 -14.08 1.10 1.21
C ASP A 79 -13.00 1.38 2.28
N VAL A 80 -13.38 2.10 3.34
CA VAL A 80 -12.45 2.49 4.41
C VAL A 80 -12.75 1.71 5.69
N SER A 81 -11.76 0.94 6.15
CA SER A 81 -11.78 0.26 7.46
C SER A 81 -10.79 0.92 8.42
N SER A 82 -11.15 1.00 9.72
CA SER A 82 -10.32 1.62 10.75
C SER A 82 -10.19 0.73 11.99
N ILE A 83 -8.96 0.48 12.43
CA ILE A 83 -8.67 -0.29 13.65
C ILE A 83 -8.38 0.71 14.78
N LYS A 84 -9.30 0.83 15.74
CA LYS A 84 -9.20 1.81 16.85
C LYS A 84 -8.62 1.23 18.13
N GLN A 85 -8.64 -0.10 18.27
CA GLN A 85 -8.20 -0.76 19.49
C GLN A 85 -6.69 -0.96 19.47
N LEU A 86 -6.06 -0.74 20.62
CA LEU A 86 -4.65 -0.98 20.80
C LEU A 86 -4.40 -2.47 21.03
N PRO A 87 -3.25 -3.01 20.59
CA PRO A 87 -2.83 -4.35 20.96
C PRO A 87 -2.80 -4.51 22.48
N LYS A 88 -3.18 -5.71 22.95
CA LYS A 88 -3.11 -6.04 24.38
C LYS A 88 -1.68 -5.82 24.88
N GLY A 89 -1.53 -5.18 26.03
CA GLY A 89 -0.22 -4.92 26.65
C GLY A 89 0.52 -3.68 26.15
N ARG A 90 -0.07 -2.85 25.27
CA ARG A 90 0.53 -1.57 24.87
C ARG A 90 0.65 -0.64 26.09
N LYS A 91 1.87 -0.26 26.45
CA LYS A 91 2.15 0.70 27.52
C LYS A 91 1.80 2.12 27.06
N PRO A 92 1.25 2.98 27.95
CA PRO A 92 1.00 4.38 27.60
C PRO A 92 2.32 5.11 27.33
N ILE A 93 2.29 5.99 26.33
CA ILE A 93 3.41 6.89 26.02
C ILE A 93 3.30 8.09 26.97
N ILE A 94 4.37 8.38 27.72
CA ILE A 94 4.46 9.56 28.59
C ILE A 94 5.02 10.70 27.75
N THR A 95 4.21 11.73 27.52
CA THR A 95 4.61 12.95 26.82
C THR A 95 4.59 14.13 27.79
N SER A 96 5.74 14.79 27.98
CA SER A 96 5.87 16.03 28.75
C SER A 96 6.51 17.11 27.88
N TRP A 97 5.97 18.32 27.92
CA TRP A 97 6.60 19.50 27.33
C TRP A 97 7.49 20.14 28.39
N ALA A 98 8.69 20.58 28.01
CA ALA A 98 9.57 21.37 28.86
C ALA A 98 9.13 22.83 28.87
#